data_AF-A0A9D5UW94-F1
#
_entry.id   AF-A0A9D5UW94-F1
#
_cell.length_a   1.000
_cell.length_b   1.000
_cell.length_c   1.000
_cell.angle_alpha   90.00
_cell.angle_beta   90.00
_cell.angle_gamma   90.00
#
_symmetry.space_group_name_H-M   'P 1'
#
loop_
_entity.id
_entity.type
_entity.pdbx_description
1 polymer ?
#
loop_
_entity_poly.entity_id
_entity_poly.type
_entity_poly.pdbx_seq_one_letter_code
_entity_poly.pdbx_strand_id
1 'polypeptide(L)'
;MSLLQSLLKMGIPWISDRGKETPLHFGDPVAEKQGIMDRSALVDFSHRGTVVLAGDERVSFLGGLVTNQVKDLKTDRCIYTAMLSPQGRFQRDFTLIDHGTEIYFDTEPEVAADLVTALNFYRLRSKVEIRDQSTLWGILGVVGPTAGASLAAVFPGIDLDAAPLGTVWIPERDLRLWRDPRHPAFGYRIQCSAAGFVDLWQRLRSGIPAAGFAAWEAYRIRHALPRGGSEWIPGETLLLEAGGLELNAVSFQKGCYVGQETTARTHHRGTLKRRLFHVTINGQETVPPMTPVLLSSGKEAGVVTSAVANDDGCQGLAVLRLSDVASTLTALGRPVTAKRPEWASWE
;
A
#
# COMPACT_ATOMS: atom_id res chain seq x y z
N MET A 1 -16.92 1.71 7.00
CA MET A 1 -16.49 2.15 8.34
C MET A 1 -15.60 1.05 8.88
N SER A 2 -14.54 1.40 9.61
CA SER A 2 -13.67 0.41 10.26
C SER A 2 -14.48 -0.48 11.23
N LEU A 3 -14.11 -1.75 11.33
CA LEU A 3 -14.71 -2.71 12.26
C LEU A 3 -14.40 -2.37 13.72
N LEU A 4 -13.34 -1.59 14.00
CA LEU A 4 -13.02 -1.11 15.35
C LEU A 4 -13.97 -0.04 15.88
N GLN A 5 -14.74 0.62 15.02
CA GLN A 5 -15.65 1.69 15.47
C GLN A 5 -16.68 1.18 16.49
N SER A 6 -17.04 -0.11 16.40
CA SER A 6 -17.93 -0.78 17.36
C SER A 6 -17.27 -1.07 18.71
N LEU A 7 -15.93 -1.07 18.79
CA LEU A 7 -15.15 -1.47 19.97
C LEU A 7 -14.53 -0.31 20.73
N LEU A 8 -14.18 0.75 20.03
CA LEU A 8 -13.43 1.85 20.61
C LEU A 8 -14.36 2.77 21.41
N LYS A 9 -13.95 3.09 22.64
CA LYS A 9 -14.71 3.96 23.55
C LYS A 9 -14.89 5.35 22.93
N MET A 10 -15.92 6.07 23.40
CA MET A 10 -16.06 7.51 23.16
C MET A 10 -14.74 8.22 23.51
N GLY A 11 -14.21 9.03 22.59
CA GLY A 11 -13.03 9.89 22.81
C GLY A 11 -11.79 9.56 21.98
N ILE A 12 -11.76 8.47 21.20
CA ILE A 12 -10.67 8.24 20.24
C ILE A 12 -10.87 9.17 19.01
N PRO A 13 -9.85 9.94 18.60
CA PRO A 13 -9.94 10.76 17.39
C PRO A 13 -9.93 9.90 16.12
N TRP A 14 -10.78 10.26 15.15
CA TRP A 14 -10.93 9.57 13.87
C TRP A 14 -10.49 10.47 12.72
N ILE A 15 -10.04 9.87 11.63
CA ILE A 15 -9.74 10.53 10.37
C ILE A 15 -10.45 9.84 9.22
N SER A 16 -10.88 10.61 8.22
CA SER A 16 -11.36 10.09 6.95
C SER A 16 -10.17 9.77 6.05
N ASP A 17 -9.89 8.49 5.88
CA ASP A 17 -8.95 7.96 4.91
C ASP A 17 -9.74 7.50 3.68
N ARG A 18 -9.78 8.38 2.67
CA ARG A 18 -10.41 8.12 1.36
C ARG A 18 -11.88 7.73 1.45
N GLY A 19 -12.62 8.48 2.27
CA GLY A 19 -14.05 8.33 2.44
C GLY A 19 -14.45 7.21 3.42
N LYS A 20 -13.49 6.56 4.09
CA LYS A 20 -13.75 5.64 5.21
C LYS A 20 -13.02 6.10 6.46
N GLU A 21 -13.66 5.90 7.61
CA GLU A 21 -13.09 6.27 8.90
C GLU A 21 -12.13 5.21 9.43
N THR A 22 -11.01 5.68 10.01
CA THR A 22 -10.03 4.89 10.75
C THR A 22 -9.49 5.71 11.93
N PRO A 23 -9.01 5.10 13.03
CA PRO A 23 -8.47 5.85 14.17
C PRO A 23 -7.26 6.70 13.76
N LEU A 24 -7.28 8.00 14.09
CA LEU A 24 -6.15 8.90 13.84
C LEU A 24 -4.96 8.55 14.73
N HIS A 25 -5.23 8.34 16.02
CA HIS A 25 -4.32 7.86 17.06
C HIS A 25 -5.12 7.25 18.22
N PHE A 26 -4.48 6.47 19.09
CA PHE A 26 -5.10 5.79 20.24
C PHE A 26 -4.87 6.50 21.59
N GLY A 27 -4.19 7.65 21.60
CA GLY A 27 -4.19 8.58 22.73
C GLY A 27 -2.86 9.31 22.93
N ASP A 28 -1.76 8.72 22.46
CA ASP A 28 -0.43 9.30 22.55
C ASP A 28 0.26 9.20 21.17
N PRO A 29 -0.03 10.14 20.24
CA PRO A 29 0.48 10.07 18.88
C PRO A 29 2.01 10.09 18.81
N VAL A 30 2.69 10.69 19.80
CA VAL A 30 4.17 10.73 19.85
C VAL A 30 4.70 9.34 20.21
N ALA A 31 4.19 8.71 21.27
CA ALA A 31 4.60 7.36 21.66
C ALA A 31 4.21 6.30 20.60
N GLU A 32 3.06 6.46 19.95
CA GLU A 32 2.63 5.59 18.85
C GLU A 32 3.60 5.66 17.66
N LYS A 33 4.00 6.88 17.27
CA LYS A 33 4.98 7.12 16.21
C LYS A 33 6.36 6.58 16.57
N GLN A 34 6.85 6.80 17.78
CA GLN A 34 8.14 6.23 18.20
C GLN A 34 8.08 4.69 18.26
N GLY A 35 6.97 4.14 18.78
CA GLY A 35 6.77 2.71 18.94
C GLY A 35 6.76 1.96 17.61
N ILE A 36 6.10 2.48 16.58
CA ILE A 36 6.11 1.86 15.24
C ILE A 36 7.48 1.96 14.56
N MET A 37 8.24 3.04 14.79
CA MET A 37 9.58 3.23 14.22
C MET A 37 10.62 2.29 14.84
N ASP A 38 10.60 2.13 16.16
CA ASP A 38 11.64 1.38 16.89
C ASP A 38 11.30 -0.09 17.11
N ARG A 39 10.01 -0.44 17.13
CA ARG A 39 9.52 -1.76 17.52
C ARG A 39 8.46 -2.28 16.54
N SER A 40 7.21 -2.37 16.98
CA SER A 40 6.10 -2.79 16.16
C SER A 40 4.81 -2.21 16.69
N ALA A 41 3.88 -1.95 15.78
CA ALA A 41 2.55 -1.52 16.12
C ALA A 41 1.49 -2.31 15.34
N LEU A 42 0.34 -2.52 16.00
CA LEU A 42 -0.89 -2.99 15.40
C LEU A 42 -1.63 -1.80 14.78
N VAL A 43 -1.88 -1.87 13.49
CA VAL A 43 -2.57 -0.82 12.72
C VAL A 43 -3.88 -1.37 12.21
N ASP A 44 -4.95 -0.59 12.34
CA ASP A 44 -6.25 -0.94 11.79
C ASP A 44 -6.33 -0.65 10.29
N PHE A 45 -6.57 -1.70 9.52
CA PHE A 45 -6.82 -1.63 8.09
C PHE A 45 -8.20 -2.18 7.70
N SER A 46 -9.12 -2.32 8.66
CA SER A 46 -10.46 -2.86 8.40
C SER A 46 -11.35 -1.93 7.57
N HIS A 47 -10.92 -0.70 7.33
CA HIS A 47 -11.57 0.22 6.39
C HIS A 47 -11.17 -0.03 4.92
N ARG A 48 -10.14 -0.84 4.67
CA ARG A 48 -9.70 -1.24 3.32
C ARG A 48 -10.74 -2.11 2.61
N GLY A 49 -10.64 -2.16 1.28
CA GLY A 49 -11.55 -2.93 0.44
C GLY A 49 -11.18 -4.41 0.37
N THR A 50 -12.20 -5.28 0.32
CA THR A 50 -12.05 -6.70 -0.02
C THR A 50 -12.93 -7.05 -1.21
N VAL A 51 -12.33 -7.32 -2.37
CA VAL A 51 -13.04 -7.86 -3.54
C VAL A 51 -12.73 -9.35 -3.66
N VAL A 52 -13.72 -10.16 -4.04
CA VAL A 52 -13.59 -11.60 -4.22
C VAL A 52 -13.87 -11.97 -5.66
N LEU A 53 -13.00 -12.79 -6.24
CA LEU A 53 -13.15 -13.39 -7.56
C LEU A 53 -13.26 -14.91 -7.42
N ALA A 54 -14.43 -15.45 -7.75
CA ALA A 54 -14.72 -16.87 -7.78
C ALA A 54 -14.85 -17.40 -9.22
N GLY A 55 -14.83 -18.72 -9.37
CA GLY A 55 -15.03 -19.42 -10.65
C GLY A 55 -13.75 -20.04 -11.23
N ASP A 56 -13.93 -21.03 -12.11
CA ASP A 56 -12.84 -21.87 -12.61
C ASP A 56 -11.86 -21.11 -13.50
N GLU A 57 -12.33 -20.06 -14.18
CA GLU A 57 -11.52 -19.25 -15.10
C GLU A 57 -10.84 -18.05 -14.42
N ARG A 58 -10.90 -17.94 -13.09
CA ARG A 58 -10.41 -16.77 -12.33
C ARG A 58 -8.95 -16.40 -12.61
N VAL A 59 -8.07 -17.39 -12.74
CA VAL A 59 -6.63 -17.17 -12.97
C VAL A 59 -6.35 -16.68 -14.39
N SER A 60 -6.94 -17.33 -15.40
CA SER A 60 -6.77 -16.94 -16.81
C SER A 60 -7.43 -15.59 -17.09
N PHE A 61 -8.60 -15.34 -16.51
CA PHE A 61 -9.31 -14.07 -16.58
C PHE A 61 -8.45 -12.90 -16.06
N LEU A 62 -7.88 -13.01 -14.84
CA LEU A 62 -7.03 -11.96 -14.30
C LEU A 62 -5.68 -11.82 -15.01
N GLY A 63 -5.14 -12.94 -15.52
CA GLY A 63 -3.82 -12.97 -16.13
C GLY A 63 -3.59 -11.91 -17.20
N GLY A 64 -4.61 -11.63 -18.03
CA GLY A 64 -4.56 -10.61 -19.08
C GLY A 64 -4.87 -9.17 -18.64
N LEU A 65 -5.30 -8.97 -17.39
CA LEU A 65 -5.78 -7.67 -16.91
C LEU A 65 -4.80 -6.97 -15.95
N VAL A 66 -3.93 -7.73 -15.30
CA VAL A 66 -3.07 -7.21 -14.23
C VAL A 66 -1.59 -7.25 -14.61
N THR A 67 -0.74 -6.47 -13.95
CA THR A 67 0.69 -6.33 -14.26
C THR A 67 1.59 -7.47 -13.78
N ASN A 68 1.12 -8.30 -12.83
CA ASN A 68 1.93 -9.37 -12.24
C ASN A 68 1.41 -10.79 -12.59
N GLN A 69 2.19 -11.81 -12.26
CA GLN A 69 2.05 -13.17 -12.74
C GLN A 69 1.07 -14.00 -11.87
N VAL A 70 -0.23 -13.93 -12.17
CA VAL A 70 -1.30 -14.59 -11.39
C VAL A 70 -1.16 -16.11 -11.31
N LYS A 71 -0.57 -16.76 -12.32
CA LYS A 71 -0.34 -18.23 -12.32
C LYS A 71 0.55 -18.72 -11.16
N ASP A 72 1.37 -17.82 -10.61
CA ASP A 72 2.27 -18.11 -9.49
C ASP A 72 1.57 -17.94 -8.14
N LEU A 73 0.31 -17.46 -8.14
CA LEU A 73 -0.51 -17.34 -6.94
C LEU A 73 -0.86 -18.73 -6.41
N LYS A 74 -0.66 -18.92 -5.11
CA LYS A 74 -0.88 -20.16 -4.37
C LYS A 74 -1.35 -19.82 -2.95
N THR A 75 -1.87 -20.80 -2.23
CA THR A 75 -2.37 -20.60 -0.86
C THR A 75 -1.28 -20.19 0.14
N ASP A 76 -0.01 -20.43 -0.18
CA ASP A 76 1.18 -20.03 0.59
C ASP A 76 1.87 -18.76 0.05
N ARG A 77 1.28 -18.09 -0.95
CA ARG A 77 1.88 -16.92 -1.59
C ARG A 77 0.85 -15.90 -2.10
N CYS A 78 0.98 -14.66 -1.65
CA CYS A 78 0.23 -13.51 -2.16
C CYS A 78 1.06 -12.71 -3.18
N ILE A 79 0.37 -11.95 -4.03
CA ILE A 79 0.99 -11.20 -5.14
C ILE A 79 0.46 -9.79 -5.15
N TYR A 80 1.36 -8.80 -5.06
CA TYR A 80 1.01 -7.40 -5.35
C TYR A 80 0.98 -7.16 -6.85
N THR A 81 -0.04 -6.46 -7.33
CA THR A 81 -0.21 -6.17 -8.75
C THR A 81 -1.05 -4.92 -8.95
N ALA A 82 -1.08 -4.41 -10.18
CA ALA A 82 -1.93 -3.31 -10.58
C ALA A 82 -2.73 -3.64 -11.86
N MET A 83 -3.78 -2.85 -12.12
CA MET A 83 -4.38 -2.69 -13.44
C MET A 83 -3.92 -1.36 -14.03
N LEU A 84 -3.68 -1.35 -15.34
CA LEU A 84 -3.28 -0.16 -16.09
C LEU A 84 -4.32 0.20 -17.15
N SER A 85 -4.27 1.44 -17.63
CA SER A 85 -4.94 1.82 -18.87
C SER A 85 -4.23 1.22 -20.07
N PRO A 86 -4.86 1.18 -21.27
CA PRO A 86 -4.18 0.76 -22.50
C PRO A 86 -2.91 1.57 -22.80
N GLN A 87 -2.84 2.83 -22.36
CA GLN A 87 -1.67 3.69 -22.50
C GLN A 87 -0.58 3.41 -21.44
N GLY A 88 -0.81 2.46 -20.53
CA GLY A 88 0.12 2.07 -19.46
C GLY A 88 0.10 2.98 -18.24
N ARG A 89 -0.96 3.78 -18.05
CA ARG A 89 -1.13 4.63 -16.87
C ARG A 89 -1.72 3.82 -15.73
N PHE A 90 -1.29 4.08 -14.50
CA PHE A 90 -1.86 3.48 -13.30
C PHE A 90 -3.38 3.66 -13.27
N GLN A 91 -4.10 2.67 -12.77
CA GLN A 91 -5.53 2.80 -12.49
C GLN A 91 -5.83 2.42 -11.04
N ARG A 92 -5.33 1.27 -10.61
CA ARG A 92 -5.55 0.71 -9.28
C ARG A 92 -4.55 -0.40 -8.99
N ASP A 93 -4.18 -0.56 -7.73
CA ASP A 93 -3.36 -1.64 -7.18
C ASP A 93 -4.13 -2.46 -6.15
N PHE A 94 -3.63 -3.68 -5.94
CA PHE A 94 -4.15 -4.59 -4.93
C PHE A 94 -3.19 -5.75 -4.67
N THR A 95 -3.34 -6.37 -3.50
CA THR A 95 -2.69 -7.66 -3.19
C THR A 95 -3.69 -8.78 -3.42
N LEU A 96 -3.28 -9.78 -4.20
CA LEU A 96 -4.05 -11.01 -4.44
C LEU A 96 -3.69 -12.07 -3.39
N ILE A 97 -4.70 -12.67 -2.78
CA ILE A 97 -4.57 -13.74 -1.78
C ILE A 97 -5.42 -14.93 -2.24
N ASP A 98 -4.81 -16.12 -2.35
CA ASP A 98 -5.52 -17.34 -2.72
C ASP A 98 -6.16 -17.99 -1.49
N HIS A 99 -7.47 -18.18 -1.53
CA HIS A 99 -8.24 -18.93 -0.53
C HIS A 99 -8.56 -20.36 -1.00
N GLY A 100 -7.93 -20.82 -2.08
CA GLY A 100 -8.10 -22.14 -2.68
C GLY A 100 -9.13 -22.09 -3.82
N THR A 101 -10.41 -21.89 -3.48
CA THR A 101 -11.50 -21.84 -4.49
C THR A 101 -11.72 -20.44 -5.05
N GLU A 102 -11.21 -19.41 -4.40
CA GLU A 102 -11.46 -18.00 -4.70
C GLU A 102 -10.18 -17.17 -4.52
N ILE A 103 -10.09 -16.06 -5.24
CA ILE A 103 -9.02 -15.08 -5.09
C ILE A 103 -9.58 -13.83 -4.42
N TYR A 104 -8.93 -13.41 -3.34
CA TYR A 104 -9.27 -12.22 -2.56
C TYR A 104 -8.32 -11.09 -2.91
N PHE A 105 -8.84 -9.87 -2.91
CA PHE A 105 -8.12 -8.66 -3.27
C PHE A 105 -8.13 -7.73 -2.06
N ASP A 106 -6.96 -7.42 -1.50
CA ASP A 106 -6.78 -6.32 -0.54
C ASP A 106 -6.52 -5.03 -1.32
N THR A 107 -7.46 -4.07 -1.24
CA THR A 107 -7.45 -2.82 -2.01
C THR A 107 -7.50 -1.59 -1.12
N GLU A 108 -7.17 -0.43 -1.67
CA GLU A 108 -7.52 0.83 -1.02
C GLU A 108 -9.05 0.98 -0.84
N PRO A 109 -9.53 1.70 0.19
CA PRO A 109 -10.94 1.76 0.55
C PRO A 109 -11.90 2.17 -0.58
N GLU A 110 -11.49 3.15 -1.39
CA GLU A 110 -12.25 3.71 -2.51
C GLU A 110 -12.18 2.85 -3.78
N VAL A 111 -11.27 1.88 -3.83
CA VAL A 111 -10.99 1.08 -5.03
C VAL A 111 -11.96 -0.09 -5.20
N ALA A 112 -12.54 -0.64 -4.12
CA ALA A 112 -13.32 -1.89 -4.19
C ALA A 112 -14.48 -1.83 -5.19
N ALA A 113 -15.34 -0.81 -5.09
CA ALA A 113 -16.52 -0.68 -5.96
C ALA A 113 -16.14 -0.41 -7.44
N ASP A 114 -15.13 0.42 -7.66
CA ASP A 114 -14.58 0.69 -8.99
C ASP A 114 -13.92 -0.56 -9.59
N LEU A 115 -13.20 -1.35 -8.79
CA LEU A 115 -12.58 -2.60 -9.22
C LEU A 115 -13.64 -3.64 -9.62
N VAL A 116 -14.72 -3.79 -8.85
CA VAL A 116 -15.85 -4.66 -9.22
C VAL A 116 -16.45 -4.23 -10.56
N THR A 117 -16.63 -2.93 -10.76
CA THR A 117 -17.17 -2.38 -12.01
C THR A 117 -16.22 -2.66 -13.18
N ALA A 118 -14.93 -2.38 -13.01
CA ALA A 118 -13.90 -2.63 -14.02
C ALA A 118 -13.77 -4.11 -14.38
N LEU A 119 -13.73 -5.02 -13.40
CA LEU A 119 -13.64 -6.45 -13.66
C LEU A 119 -14.92 -6.97 -14.36
N ASN A 120 -16.11 -6.48 -14.00
CA ASN A 120 -17.34 -6.87 -14.70
C ASN A 120 -17.37 -6.39 -16.15
N PHE A 121 -16.80 -5.23 -16.46
CA PHE A 121 -16.63 -4.78 -17.85
C PHE A 121 -15.80 -5.78 -18.68
N TYR A 122 -14.71 -6.32 -18.11
CA TYR A 122 -13.87 -7.30 -18.80
C TYR A 122 -14.40 -8.74 -18.75
N ARG A 123 -15.32 -9.06 -17.83
CA ARG A 123 -15.83 -10.42 -17.59
C ARG A 123 -16.36 -11.09 -18.86
N LEU A 124 -17.15 -10.36 -19.65
CA LEU A 124 -17.80 -10.89 -20.86
C LEU A 124 -18.42 -12.28 -20.63
N ARG A 125 -17.91 -13.32 -21.30
CA ARG A 125 -18.40 -14.71 -21.20
C ARG A 125 -17.64 -15.55 -20.17
N SER A 126 -16.64 -14.98 -19.50
CA SER A 126 -15.82 -15.70 -18.53
C SER A 126 -16.67 -16.18 -17.36
N LYS A 127 -16.52 -17.45 -17.01
CA LYS A 127 -17.21 -18.13 -15.90
C LYS A 127 -16.58 -17.75 -14.56
N VAL A 128 -16.70 -16.46 -14.24
CA VAL A 128 -16.25 -15.89 -12.97
C VAL A 128 -17.37 -15.10 -12.31
N GLU A 129 -17.27 -14.92 -11.01
CA GLU A 129 -18.14 -14.08 -10.20
C GLU A 129 -17.27 -13.09 -9.44
N ILE A 130 -17.65 -11.81 -9.45
CA ILE A 130 -16.91 -10.73 -8.78
C ILE A 130 -17.83 -10.08 -7.75
N ARG A 131 -17.38 -10.03 -6.49
CA ARG A 131 -18.17 -9.50 -5.37
C ARG A 131 -17.35 -8.52 -4.54
N ASP A 132 -17.96 -7.41 -4.14
CA ASP A 132 -17.46 -6.62 -3.03
C ASP A 132 -17.87 -7.31 -1.72
N GLN A 133 -16.89 -7.70 -0.90
CA GLN A 133 -17.08 -8.30 0.42
C GLN A 133 -16.37 -7.49 1.51
N SER A 134 -16.16 -6.19 1.30
CA SER A 134 -15.46 -5.31 2.23
C SER A 134 -16.12 -5.25 3.62
N THR A 135 -17.41 -5.59 3.75
CA THR A 135 -18.12 -5.65 5.05
C THR A 135 -18.02 -7.00 5.75
N LEU A 136 -17.58 -8.05 5.05
CA LEU A 136 -17.50 -9.42 5.59
C LEU A 136 -16.10 -9.77 6.10
N TRP A 137 -15.10 -8.96 5.75
CA TRP A 137 -13.69 -9.20 6.05
C TRP A 137 -13.04 -7.95 6.61
N GLY A 138 -12.11 -8.14 7.54
CA GLY A 138 -11.27 -7.08 8.07
C GLY A 138 -9.80 -7.43 7.91
N ILE A 139 -8.96 -6.41 7.82
CA ILE A 139 -7.50 -6.55 7.75
C ILE A 139 -6.88 -5.78 8.92
N LEU A 140 -5.93 -6.41 9.59
CA LEU A 140 -5.04 -5.76 10.55
C LEU A 140 -3.61 -5.77 10.01
N GLY A 141 -2.86 -4.72 10.30
CA GLY A 141 -1.43 -4.64 9.99
C GLY A 141 -0.57 -4.79 11.24
N VAL A 142 0.53 -5.53 11.15
CA VAL A 142 1.60 -5.44 12.15
C VAL A 142 2.84 -4.89 11.46
N VAL A 143 3.23 -3.69 11.86
CA VAL A 143 4.21 -2.86 11.14
C VAL A 143 5.32 -2.44 12.10
N GLY A 144 6.55 -2.35 11.62
CA GLY A 144 7.73 -1.97 12.39
C GLY A 144 8.82 -3.05 12.39
N PRO A 145 10.06 -2.70 12.78
CA PRO A 145 11.22 -3.61 12.72
C PRO A 145 11.05 -4.92 13.51
N THR A 146 10.28 -4.93 14.60
CA THR A 146 10.07 -6.15 15.42
C THR A 146 8.75 -6.89 15.10
N ALA A 147 8.04 -6.50 14.03
CA ALA A 147 6.71 -7.03 13.71
C ALA A 147 6.65 -8.57 13.60
N GLY A 148 7.67 -9.18 12.98
CA GLY A 148 7.76 -10.65 12.85
C GLY A 148 7.86 -11.35 14.21
N ALA A 149 8.79 -10.91 15.05
CA ALA A 149 8.98 -11.46 16.40
C ALA A 149 7.71 -11.30 17.27
N SER A 150 7.07 -10.12 17.20
CA SER A 150 5.82 -9.86 17.92
C SER A 150 4.67 -10.76 17.46
N LEU A 151 4.58 -11.07 16.17
CA LEU A 151 3.59 -12.00 15.63
C LEU A 151 3.89 -13.46 16.00
N ALA A 152 5.15 -13.89 15.95
CA ALA A 152 5.54 -15.24 16.34
C ALA A 152 5.19 -15.55 17.81
N ALA A 153 5.22 -14.54 18.69
CA ALA A 153 4.75 -14.68 20.07
C ALA A 153 3.23 -14.89 20.18
N VAL A 154 2.43 -14.34 19.26
CA VAL A 154 0.96 -14.47 19.25
C VAL A 154 0.51 -15.75 18.55
N PHE A 155 1.24 -16.18 17.51
CA PHE A 155 0.97 -17.38 16.72
C PHE A 155 2.16 -18.35 16.83
N PRO A 156 2.28 -19.08 17.96
CA PRO A 156 3.38 -20.01 18.15
C PRO A 156 3.33 -21.12 17.09
N GLY A 157 4.51 -21.46 16.54
CA GLY A 157 4.65 -22.49 15.51
C GLY A 157 4.63 -21.97 14.07
N ILE A 158 4.46 -20.66 13.86
CA ILE A 158 4.66 -20.02 12.55
C ILE A 158 6.08 -19.48 12.47
N ASP A 159 6.84 -19.97 11.50
CA ASP A 159 8.15 -19.40 11.17
C ASP A 159 7.97 -18.18 10.28
N LEU A 160 8.15 -17.00 10.87
CA LEU A 160 8.12 -15.70 10.21
C LEU A 160 9.53 -15.20 9.88
N ASP A 161 10.57 -15.83 10.40
CA ASP A 161 11.94 -15.37 10.26
C ASP A 161 12.45 -15.67 8.85
N ALA A 162 13.05 -14.66 8.22
CA ALA A 162 13.62 -14.74 6.86
C ALA A 162 12.66 -15.21 5.74
N ALA A 163 11.36 -15.38 6.00
CA ALA A 163 10.40 -15.80 4.99
C ALA A 163 10.32 -14.81 3.82
N PRO A 164 10.27 -15.25 2.56
CA PRO A 164 10.17 -14.34 1.42
C PRO A 164 9.03 -13.33 1.51
N LEU A 165 9.18 -12.17 0.86
CA LEU A 165 8.05 -11.25 0.68
C LEU A 165 6.92 -11.97 -0.06
N GLY A 166 5.69 -11.75 0.38
CA GLY A 166 4.51 -12.40 -0.18
C GLY A 166 4.22 -13.80 0.39
N THR A 167 5.04 -14.35 1.29
CA THR A 167 4.68 -15.61 1.96
C THR A 167 3.38 -15.44 2.74
N VAL A 168 2.49 -16.44 2.63
CA VAL A 168 1.19 -16.51 3.31
C VAL A 168 1.21 -17.71 4.27
N TRP A 169 0.67 -17.49 5.45
CA TRP A 169 0.41 -18.50 6.46
C TRP A 169 -1.08 -18.56 6.77
N ILE A 170 -1.52 -19.74 7.21
CA ILE A 170 -2.89 -20.02 7.64
C ILE A 170 -2.81 -20.43 9.12
N PRO A 171 -2.70 -19.47 10.06
CA PRO A 171 -2.62 -19.80 11.48
C PRO A 171 -3.85 -20.60 11.95
N GLU A 172 -5.01 -20.24 11.42
CA GLU A 172 -6.31 -20.79 11.75
C GLU A 172 -7.19 -20.76 10.48
N ARG A 173 -8.27 -21.54 10.46
CA ARG A 173 -9.13 -21.72 9.28
C ARG A 173 -9.53 -20.39 8.63
N ASP A 174 -9.94 -19.42 9.44
CA ASP A 174 -10.50 -18.13 8.99
C ASP A 174 -9.46 -17.00 8.97
N LEU A 175 -8.18 -17.31 9.19
CA LEU A 175 -7.09 -16.34 9.19
C LEU A 175 -6.17 -16.54 7.99
N ARG A 176 -5.80 -15.43 7.34
CA ARG A 176 -4.66 -15.37 6.43
C ARG A 176 -3.69 -14.33 6.93
N LEU A 177 -2.49 -14.75 7.27
CA LEU A 177 -1.38 -13.88 7.64
C LEU A 177 -0.42 -13.84 6.45
N TRP A 178 0.04 -12.67 6.02
CA TRP A 178 1.06 -12.59 4.99
C TRP A 178 2.08 -11.50 5.24
N ARG A 179 3.29 -11.73 4.73
CA ARG A 179 4.34 -10.71 4.65
C ARG A 179 4.07 -9.86 3.42
N ASP A 180 4.03 -8.53 3.54
CA ASP A 180 3.67 -7.66 2.42
C ASP A 180 4.59 -7.89 1.20
N PRO A 181 4.06 -8.19 0.00
CA PRO A 181 4.88 -8.55 -1.15
C PRO A 181 5.73 -7.41 -1.71
N ARG A 182 5.46 -6.15 -1.30
CA ARG A 182 6.11 -4.98 -1.87
C ARG A 182 7.46 -4.69 -1.23
N HIS A 183 7.51 -4.66 0.10
CA HIS A 183 8.68 -4.24 0.86
C HIS A 183 8.57 -4.69 2.32
N PRO A 184 9.67 -5.12 2.99
CA PRO A 184 9.62 -5.60 4.37
C PRO A 184 9.09 -4.55 5.36
N ALA A 185 9.33 -3.26 5.12
CA ALA A 185 8.83 -2.21 6.00
C ALA A 185 7.29 -2.06 5.97
N PHE A 186 6.57 -2.52 4.93
CA PHE A 186 5.10 -2.58 5.02
C PHE A 186 4.60 -3.58 6.08
N GLY A 187 5.49 -4.46 6.55
CA GLY A 187 5.24 -5.40 7.63
C GLY A 187 4.39 -6.58 7.18
N TYR A 188 3.48 -6.96 8.05
CA TYR A 188 2.57 -8.07 7.87
C TYR A 188 1.12 -7.60 7.83
N ARG A 189 0.26 -8.42 7.24
CA ARG A 189 -1.19 -8.23 7.21
C ARG A 189 -1.86 -9.50 7.69
N ILE A 190 -2.95 -9.35 8.42
CA ILE A 190 -3.79 -10.46 8.86
C ILE A 190 -5.21 -10.15 8.43
N GLN A 191 -5.76 -10.98 7.54
CA GLN A 191 -7.16 -10.97 7.17
C GLN A 191 -7.93 -11.95 8.06
N CYS A 192 -9.12 -11.53 8.49
CA CYS A 192 -10.08 -12.37 9.18
C CYS A 192 -11.51 -11.99 8.80
N SER A 193 -12.48 -12.86 9.11
CA SER A 193 -13.89 -12.51 8.98
C SER A 193 -14.25 -11.35 9.91
N ALA A 194 -15.27 -10.56 9.54
CA ALA A 194 -15.76 -9.47 10.38
C ALA A 194 -16.23 -9.95 11.76
N ALA A 195 -16.77 -11.17 11.84
CA ALA A 195 -17.19 -11.79 13.09
C ALA A 195 -16.00 -12.07 14.05
N GLY A 196 -14.87 -12.54 13.52
CA GLY A 196 -13.68 -12.83 14.33
C GLY A 196 -12.75 -11.63 14.57
N PHE A 197 -13.07 -10.46 14.00
CA PHE A 197 -12.17 -9.31 14.00
C PHE A 197 -11.89 -8.75 15.39
N VAL A 198 -12.93 -8.67 16.23
CA VAL A 198 -12.83 -8.17 17.60
C VAL A 198 -11.87 -9.02 18.43
N ASP A 199 -12.05 -10.33 18.39
CA ASP A 199 -11.25 -11.28 19.15
C ASP A 199 -9.79 -11.27 18.68
N LEU A 200 -9.58 -11.22 17.36
CA LEU A 200 -8.25 -11.09 16.78
C LEU A 200 -7.56 -9.78 17.22
N TRP A 201 -8.27 -8.65 17.19
CA TRP A 201 -7.75 -7.37 17.64
C TRP A 201 -7.31 -7.45 19.11
N GLN A 202 -8.17 -7.95 20.00
CA GLN A 202 -7.86 -8.06 21.42
C GLN A 202 -6.67 -8.98 21.68
N ARG A 203 -6.62 -10.13 20.98
CA ARG A 203 -5.49 -11.07 21.05
C ARG A 203 -4.18 -10.41 20.67
N LEU A 204 -4.12 -9.72 19.53
CA LEU A 204 -2.91 -9.03 19.08
C LEU A 204 -2.54 -7.87 20.00
N ARG A 205 -3.53 -7.10 20.49
CA ARG A 205 -3.30 -5.96 21.39
C ARG A 205 -2.70 -6.34 22.74
N SER A 206 -2.84 -7.59 23.17
CA SER A 206 -2.23 -8.07 24.42
C SER A 206 -0.70 -8.01 24.41
N GLY A 207 -0.07 -8.17 23.23
CA GLY A 207 1.38 -8.14 23.07
C GLY A 207 1.91 -7.04 22.14
N ILE A 208 1.04 -6.41 21.35
CA ILE A 208 1.42 -5.43 20.33
C ILE A 208 0.67 -4.10 20.59
N PRO A 209 1.39 -3.00 20.89
CA PRO A 209 0.76 -1.68 21.01
C PRO A 209 0.05 -1.28 19.71
N ALA A 210 -1.13 -0.64 19.79
CA ALA A 210 -1.74 -0.05 18.59
C ALA A 210 -1.09 1.27 18.24
N ALA A 211 -1.10 1.59 16.95
CA ALA A 211 -0.80 2.92 16.45
C ALA A 211 -1.88 3.31 15.43
N GLY A 212 -2.34 4.56 15.50
CA GLY A 212 -3.31 5.09 14.56
C GLY A 212 -2.71 5.45 13.22
N PHE A 213 -3.57 5.94 12.33
CA PHE A 213 -3.23 6.29 10.95
C PHE A 213 -2.08 7.29 10.86
N ALA A 214 -2.00 8.29 11.74
CA ALA A 214 -0.94 9.31 11.69
C ALA A 214 0.47 8.71 11.88
N ALA A 215 0.61 7.76 12.80
CA ALA A 215 1.88 7.09 13.06
C ALA A 215 2.26 6.15 11.89
N TRP A 216 1.29 5.42 11.33
CA TRP A 216 1.51 4.59 10.15
C TRP A 216 1.88 5.42 8.90
N GLU A 217 1.21 6.55 8.68
CA GLU A 217 1.49 7.45 7.57
C GLU A 217 2.91 8.00 7.66
N ALA A 218 3.34 8.45 8.85
CA ALA A 218 4.71 8.89 9.09
C ALA A 218 5.73 7.76 8.85
N TYR A 219 5.41 6.54 9.27
CA TYR A 219 6.26 5.36 9.07
C TYR A 219 6.45 5.04 7.58
N ARG A 220 5.37 4.96 6.79
CA ARG A 220 5.50 4.67 5.35
C ARG A 220 6.27 5.78 4.61
N ILE A 221 6.07 7.05 4.99
CA ILE A 221 6.78 8.19 4.41
C ILE A 221 8.27 8.09 4.74
N ARG A 222 8.63 7.78 5.99
CA ARG A 222 10.03 7.61 6.41
C ARG A 222 10.79 6.56 5.58
N HIS A 223 10.09 5.50 5.16
CA HIS A 223 10.61 4.43 4.29
C HIS A 223 10.39 4.67 2.79
N ALA A 224 9.91 5.85 2.42
CA ALA A 224 9.61 6.24 1.05
C ALA A 224 8.67 5.28 0.31
N LEU A 225 7.66 4.74 1.01
CA LEU A 225 6.76 3.74 0.46
C LEU A 225 5.50 4.39 -0.15
N PRO A 226 5.26 4.23 -1.46
CA PRO A 226 4.12 4.81 -2.15
C PRO A 226 2.81 4.09 -1.81
N ARG A 227 1.71 4.82 -1.92
CA ARG A 227 0.34 4.29 -1.84
C ARG A 227 -0.42 4.62 -3.13
N GLY A 228 -1.14 3.65 -3.69
CA GLY A 228 -2.01 3.90 -4.86
C GLY A 228 -3.01 5.00 -4.52
N GLY A 229 -3.27 5.98 -5.39
CA GLY A 229 -4.10 7.16 -5.09
C GLY A 229 -3.37 8.35 -4.43
N SER A 230 -2.18 8.14 -3.85
CA SER A 230 -1.33 9.21 -3.30
C SER A 230 -0.14 9.49 -4.23
N GLU A 231 0.74 8.51 -4.40
CA GLU A 231 1.91 8.61 -5.29
C GLU A 231 1.61 8.08 -6.70
N TRP A 232 0.76 7.05 -6.81
CA TRP A 232 0.25 6.57 -8.08
C TRP A 232 -1.15 7.14 -8.32
N ILE A 233 -1.24 8.22 -9.10
CA ILE A 233 -2.50 8.89 -9.43
C ILE A 233 -3.17 8.16 -10.60
N PRO A 234 -4.41 7.67 -10.44
CA PRO A 234 -5.14 7.00 -11.52
C PRO A 234 -5.23 7.86 -12.79
N GLY A 235 -4.91 7.26 -13.94
CA GLY A 235 -4.93 7.92 -15.25
C GLY A 235 -3.68 8.76 -15.56
N GLU A 236 -2.86 9.09 -14.55
CA GLU A 236 -1.76 10.04 -14.70
C GLU A 236 -0.38 9.41 -14.53
N THR A 237 -0.14 8.72 -13.42
CA THR A 237 1.20 8.21 -13.08
C THR A 237 1.52 6.94 -13.89
N LEU A 238 2.73 6.82 -14.44
CA LEU A 238 3.25 5.52 -14.88
C LEU A 238 3.69 4.75 -13.65
N LEU A 239 3.30 3.48 -13.53
CA LEU A 239 3.58 2.67 -12.34
C LEU A 239 5.08 2.65 -11.95
N LEU A 240 5.98 2.66 -12.94
CA LEU A 240 7.43 2.69 -12.75
C LEU A 240 7.99 4.05 -12.28
N GLU A 241 7.25 5.16 -12.41
CA GLU A 241 7.69 6.47 -11.90
C GLU A 241 7.78 6.49 -10.36
N ALA A 242 6.97 5.69 -9.67
CA ALA A 242 6.98 5.59 -8.22
C ALA A 242 7.27 4.16 -7.72
N GLY A 243 8.26 3.49 -8.33
CA GLY A 243 8.84 2.28 -7.74
C GLY A 243 8.14 0.96 -8.06
N GLY A 244 7.24 0.92 -9.05
CA GLY A 244 6.49 -0.29 -9.36
C GLY A 244 7.32 -1.52 -9.71
N LEU A 245 8.54 -1.35 -10.23
CA LEU A 245 9.46 -2.45 -10.48
C LEU A 245 10.05 -2.95 -9.14
N GLU A 246 10.61 -2.03 -8.38
CA GLU A 246 11.34 -2.28 -7.13
C GLU A 246 10.41 -2.80 -6.01
N LEU A 247 9.13 -2.46 -6.09
CA LEU A 247 8.08 -2.86 -5.14
C LEU A 247 7.27 -4.06 -5.65
N ASN A 248 7.84 -4.87 -6.56
CA ASN A 248 7.29 -6.14 -7.03
C ASN A 248 5.88 -6.05 -7.64
N ALA A 249 5.52 -4.92 -8.27
CA ALA A 249 4.19 -4.72 -8.85
C ALA A 249 4.05 -5.28 -10.27
N VAL A 250 5.17 -5.51 -10.97
CA VAL A 250 5.19 -5.91 -12.39
C VAL A 250 6.06 -7.14 -12.57
N SER A 251 5.55 -8.12 -13.32
CA SER A 251 6.38 -9.21 -13.83
C SER A 251 6.76 -8.92 -15.29
N PHE A 252 8.05 -9.07 -15.60
CA PHE A 252 8.54 -8.95 -16.99
C PHE A 252 8.69 -10.32 -17.68
N GLN A 253 8.40 -11.40 -16.95
CA GLN A 253 8.44 -12.78 -17.43
C GLN A 253 7.04 -13.31 -17.78
N LYS A 254 5.98 -12.53 -17.54
CA LYS A 254 4.60 -12.91 -17.84
C LYS A 254 4.20 -12.59 -19.29
N GLY A 255 3.10 -13.23 -19.72
CA GLY A 255 2.45 -12.95 -21.00
C GLY A 255 1.72 -11.60 -21.04
N CYS A 256 1.04 -11.35 -22.16
CA CYS A 256 0.41 -10.06 -22.46
C CYS A 256 -0.61 -9.60 -21.40
N TYR A 257 -0.58 -8.30 -21.10
CA TYR A 257 -1.58 -7.63 -20.26
C TYR A 257 -1.85 -6.20 -20.74
N VAL A 258 -2.97 -5.61 -20.32
CA VAL A 258 -3.36 -4.24 -20.70
C VAL A 258 -2.30 -3.23 -20.26
N GLY A 259 -1.82 -2.38 -21.18
CA GLY A 259 -0.82 -1.35 -20.89
C GLY A 259 0.63 -1.85 -20.81
N GLN A 260 0.90 -3.10 -21.18
CA GLN A 260 2.25 -3.67 -21.15
C GLN A 260 3.24 -2.94 -22.06
N GLU A 261 2.83 -2.53 -23.27
CA GLU A 261 3.75 -1.93 -24.25
C GLU A 261 4.49 -0.72 -23.66
N THR A 262 3.76 0.23 -23.06
CA THR A 262 4.37 1.39 -22.39
C THR A 262 5.27 0.96 -21.23
N THR A 263 4.84 -0.01 -20.42
CA THR A 263 5.61 -0.50 -19.26
C THR A 263 6.93 -1.15 -19.70
N ALA A 264 6.87 -2.06 -20.67
CA ALA A 264 8.03 -2.77 -21.22
C ALA A 264 8.99 -1.81 -21.95
N ARG A 265 8.45 -0.89 -22.77
CA ARG A 265 9.26 0.15 -23.44
C ARG A 265 10.00 0.99 -22.42
N THR A 266 9.32 1.40 -21.36
CA THR A 266 9.90 2.19 -20.28
C THR A 266 11.00 1.43 -19.55
N HIS A 267 10.80 0.15 -19.23
CA HIS A 267 11.80 -0.69 -18.57
C HIS A 267 13.04 -0.94 -19.42
N HIS A 268 12.88 -1.28 -20.70
CA HIS A 268 14.01 -1.71 -21.55
C HIS A 268 14.72 -0.60 -22.31
N ARG A 269 14.02 0.50 -22.64
CA ARG A 269 14.51 1.51 -23.59
C ARG A 269 14.21 2.94 -23.16
N GLY A 270 13.40 3.14 -22.12
CA GLY A 270 12.92 4.45 -21.73
C GLY A 270 13.73 5.03 -20.58
N THR A 271 14.16 6.29 -20.73
CA THR A 271 14.55 7.10 -19.57
C THR A 271 13.29 7.67 -18.96
N LEU A 272 12.92 7.18 -17.78
CA LEU A 272 11.85 7.81 -17.02
C LEU A 272 12.28 9.20 -16.58
N LYS A 273 11.46 10.21 -16.85
CA LYS A 273 11.78 11.60 -16.55
C LYS A 273 11.45 11.99 -15.12
N ARG A 274 10.57 11.24 -14.45
CA ARG A 274 10.12 11.48 -13.09
C ARG A 274 10.34 10.28 -12.19
N ARG A 275 10.63 10.56 -10.93
CA ARG A 275 10.83 9.56 -9.88
C ARG A 275 10.23 10.01 -8.57
N LEU A 276 9.84 9.03 -7.75
CA LEU A 276 9.52 9.24 -6.34
C LEU A 276 10.79 9.52 -5.54
N PHE A 277 10.74 10.56 -4.71
CA PHE A 277 11.77 10.95 -3.77
C PHE A 277 11.16 11.07 -2.37
N HIS A 278 11.95 10.73 -1.37
CA HIS A 278 11.71 11.22 -0.01
C HIS A 278 12.16 12.67 0.06
N VAL A 279 11.34 13.56 0.61
CA VAL A 279 11.64 14.98 0.71
C VAL A 279 11.60 15.46 2.15
N THR A 280 12.50 16.39 2.48
CA THR A 280 12.45 17.18 3.70
C THR A 280 12.15 18.63 3.31
N ILE A 281 11.09 19.20 3.87
CA ILE A 281 10.62 20.56 3.61
C ILE A 281 10.86 21.39 4.86
N ASN A 282 11.73 22.39 4.78
CA ASN A 282 12.14 23.19 5.93
C ASN A 282 10.93 23.83 6.63
N GLY A 283 10.77 23.67 7.94
CA GLY A 283 9.63 24.16 8.74
C GLY A 283 8.82 23.01 9.32
N GLN A 284 8.11 23.26 10.42
CA GLN A 284 7.45 22.21 11.21
C GLN A 284 6.03 21.85 10.71
N GLU A 285 5.39 22.76 9.98
CA GLU A 285 4.05 22.53 9.45
C GLU A 285 4.07 21.59 8.25
N THR A 286 3.03 20.75 8.14
CA THR A 286 2.81 19.92 6.95
C THR A 286 2.47 20.77 5.73
N VAL A 287 2.59 20.20 4.53
CA VAL A 287 2.11 20.81 3.29
C VAL A 287 0.95 20.00 2.71
N PRO A 288 -0.03 20.62 2.05
CA PRO A 288 -1.10 19.89 1.40
C PRO A 288 -0.57 18.92 0.33
N PRO A 289 -1.20 17.75 0.13
CA PRO A 289 -0.98 16.93 -1.05
C PRO A 289 -1.13 17.73 -2.34
N MET A 290 -0.39 17.34 -3.38
CA MET A 290 -0.32 18.02 -4.68
C MET A 290 0.27 19.43 -4.66
N THR A 291 0.97 19.80 -3.57
CA THR A 291 1.72 21.07 -3.52
C THR A 291 2.85 21.07 -4.57
N PRO A 292 2.90 22.06 -5.48
CA PRO A 292 3.99 22.15 -6.45
C PRO A 292 5.35 22.36 -5.79
N VAL A 293 6.35 21.64 -6.30
CA VAL A 293 7.77 21.88 -6.01
C VAL A 293 8.35 22.70 -7.15
N LEU A 294 8.91 23.86 -6.85
CA LEU A 294 9.37 24.84 -7.81
C LEU A 294 10.90 24.99 -7.79
N LEU A 295 11.47 25.24 -8.97
CA LEU A 295 12.84 25.74 -9.12
C LEU A 295 12.91 27.21 -8.73
N SER A 296 14.12 27.73 -8.53
CA SER A 296 14.37 29.17 -8.32
C SER A 296 13.85 30.05 -9.48
N SER A 297 13.74 29.50 -10.68
CA SER A 297 13.14 30.17 -11.85
C SER A 297 11.60 30.25 -11.81
N GLY A 298 10.95 29.62 -10.83
CA GLY A 298 9.50 29.50 -10.74
C GLY A 298 8.90 28.33 -11.54
N LYS A 299 9.70 27.61 -12.32
CA LYS A 299 9.24 26.41 -13.06
C LYS A 299 9.00 25.24 -12.10
N GLU A 300 7.87 24.57 -12.23
CA GLU A 300 7.52 23.38 -11.44
C GLU A 300 8.43 22.19 -11.77
N ALA A 301 9.18 21.68 -10.80
CA ALA A 301 10.02 20.48 -10.86
C ALA A 301 9.24 19.18 -10.57
N GLY A 302 8.07 19.28 -9.92
CA GLY A 302 7.21 18.15 -9.59
C GLY A 302 6.22 18.53 -8.49
N VAL A 303 5.71 17.55 -7.76
CA VAL A 303 4.71 17.78 -6.71
C VAL A 303 5.01 16.96 -5.46
N VAL A 304 4.72 17.52 -4.29
CA VAL A 304 4.66 16.78 -3.02
C VAL A 304 3.32 16.03 -2.99
N THR A 305 3.36 14.71 -2.84
CA THR A 305 2.17 13.84 -2.87
C THR A 305 1.68 13.49 -1.47
N SER A 306 2.59 13.33 -0.51
CA SER A 306 2.29 13.02 0.88
C SER A 306 3.23 13.80 1.80
N ALA A 307 2.74 14.24 2.96
CA ALA A 307 3.53 14.99 3.92
C ALA A 307 3.04 14.83 5.35
N VAL A 308 3.98 14.75 6.28
CA VAL A 308 3.74 14.71 7.73
C VAL A 308 4.65 15.68 8.45
N ALA A 309 4.14 16.27 9.53
CA ALA A 309 4.98 17.02 10.45
C ALA A 309 5.94 16.05 11.19
N ASN A 310 7.19 16.46 11.34
CA ASN A 310 8.19 15.79 12.15
C ASN A 310 8.96 16.83 12.96
N ASP A 311 9.59 16.42 14.06
CA ASP A 311 10.28 17.34 14.97
C ASP A 311 11.41 18.10 14.26
N ASP A 312 12.13 17.41 13.37
CA ASP A 312 13.19 17.94 12.51
C ASP A 312 12.69 18.61 11.21
N GLY A 313 11.39 18.87 11.11
CA GLY A 313 10.74 19.50 9.96
C GLY A 313 9.84 18.56 9.14
N CYS A 314 9.07 19.12 8.22
CA CYS A 314 8.09 18.36 7.42
C CYS A 314 8.79 17.32 6.52
N GLN A 315 8.43 16.05 6.69
CA GLN A 315 8.88 14.94 5.85
C GLN A 315 7.77 14.58 4.88
N GLY A 316 8.13 14.20 3.66
CA GLY A 316 7.13 13.87 2.65
C GLY A 316 7.67 12.99 1.54
N LEU A 317 6.76 12.68 0.62
CA LEU A 317 7.07 12.05 -0.65
C LEU A 317 6.74 13.03 -1.77
N ALA A 318 7.58 13.05 -2.79
CA ALA A 318 7.37 13.87 -3.96
C ALA A 318 7.73 13.12 -5.23
N VAL A 319 6.95 13.32 -6.29
CA VAL A 319 7.30 12.85 -7.64
C VAL A 319 7.94 14.01 -8.38
N LEU A 320 9.26 13.93 -8.58
CA LEU A 320 10.08 15.02 -9.13
C LEU A 320 10.70 14.62 -10.46
N ARG A 321 10.96 15.63 -11.31
CA ARG A 321 11.75 15.45 -12.53
C ARG A 321 13.21 15.23 -12.19
N LEU A 322 13.80 14.15 -12.72
CA LEU A 322 15.19 13.78 -12.45
C LEU A 322 16.18 14.89 -12.77
N SER A 323 15.96 15.61 -13.88
CA SER A 323 16.83 16.72 -14.31
C SER A 323 16.90 17.89 -13.33
N ASP A 324 15.92 18.01 -12.44
CA ASP A 324 15.70 19.20 -11.62
C ASP A 324 16.09 18.97 -10.15
N VAL A 325 16.24 17.71 -9.72
CA VAL A 325 16.44 17.32 -8.31
C VAL A 325 17.70 17.89 -7.69
N ALA A 326 18.76 18.09 -8.48
CA ALA A 326 20.02 18.68 -8.01
C ALA A 326 19.97 20.23 -7.88
N SER A 327 18.89 20.87 -8.34
CA SER A 327 18.71 22.32 -8.24
C SER A 327 18.18 22.73 -6.87
N THR A 328 18.16 24.04 -6.61
CA THR A 328 17.43 24.59 -5.45
C THR A 328 15.92 24.43 -5.67
N LEU A 329 15.29 23.66 -4.78
CA LEU A 329 13.86 23.38 -4.80
C LEU A 329 13.15 24.09 -3.65
N THR A 330 11.93 24.56 -3.90
CA THR A 330 11.05 25.10 -2.86
C THR A 330 9.62 24.56 -3.00
N ALA A 331 8.90 24.44 -1.88
CA ALA A 331 7.47 24.18 -1.84
C ALA A 331 6.83 25.20 -0.90
N LEU A 332 5.86 25.97 -1.39
CA LEU A 332 5.29 27.13 -0.66
C LEU A 332 6.39 28.11 -0.17
N GLY A 333 7.42 28.33 -1.01
CA GLY A 333 8.57 29.18 -0.67
C GLY A 333 9.56 28.57 0.35
N ARG A 334 9.28 27.38 0.90
CA ARG A 334 10.14 26.70 1.88
C ARG A 334 11.15 25.80 1.16
N PRO A 335 12.45 25.82 1.51
CA PRO A 335 13.45 24.94 0.91
C PRO A 335 13.09 23.46 1.00
N VAL A 336 13.34 22.71 -0.08
CA VAL A 336 13.09 21.27 -0.19
C VAL A 336 14.40 20.55 -0.49
N THR A 337 14.71 19.52 0.30
CA THR A 337 15.79 18.56 -0.01
C THR A 337 15.16 17.25 -0.44
N ALA A 338 15.61 16.68 -1.56
CA ALA A 338 15.13 15.40 -2.06
C ALA A 338 16.22 14.32 -1.92
N LYS A 339 15.81 13.14 -1.46
CA LYS A 339 16.66 11.95 -1.33
C LYS A 339 16.00 10.78 -2.04
N ARG A 340 16.82 10.04 -2.80
CA ARG A 340 16.39 8.80 -3.44
C ARG A 340 15.98 7.78 -2.36
N PRO A 341 14.87 7.04 -2.53
CA PRO A 341 14.50 5.94 -1.65
C PRO A 341 15.62 4.90 -1.51
N GLU A 342 15.79 4.29 -0.35
CA GLU A 342 16.84 3.28 -0.13
C GLU A 342 16.65 2.01 -0.98
N TRP A 343 15.40 1.65 -1.25
CA TRP A 343 15.04 0.49 -2.08
C TRP A 343 15.16 0.77 -3.59
N ALA A 344 15.37 2.02 -4.01
CA ALA A 344 15.42 2.37 -5.42
C ALA A 344 16.72 1.87 -6.07
N SER A 345 16.58 1.18 -7.21
CA SER A 345 17.71 0.64 -7.98
C SER A 345 18.14 1.50 -9.16
N TRP A 346 17.51 2.65 -9.39
CA TRP A 346 17.85 3.59 -10.46
C TRP A 346 18.90 4.60 -10.03
N GLU A 347 19.75 5.02 -10.97
CA GLU A 347 20.82 6.01 -10.76
C GLU A 347 20.30 7.43 -10.57
#